data_AF-A0AAW6BQM9-F1
#
_entry.id   AF-A0AAW6BQM9-F1
#
_cell.length_a   1.000
_cell.length_b   1.000
_cell.length_c   1.000
_cell.angle_alpha   90.00
_cell.angle_beta   90.00
_cell.angle_gamma   90.00
#
_symmetry.space_group_name_H-M   'P 1'
#
loop_
_entity.id
_entity.type
_entity.pdbx_description
1 polymer ?
#
loop_
_entity_poly.entity_id
_entity_poly.type
_entity_poly.pdbx_seq_one_letter_code
_entity_poly.pdbx_strand_id
1 'polypeptide(L)'
;MPTLQQSSHPLRRRWLLPRYQRNGEIEEKVIVDIIPDQEQGALLSAHTEYGDLLTNLAVGEEAVYVMDRVKIIEELNPYHVIFRYALNIVSEKPDINFPIKRIEVPSDPKLMFQKIKDEFSQYDHQSREEHIINCQNVPLFLKANELEKGKPVKSILQLLTSQIVNKSLSLPVGEVDHPEQFITDIHGIIYFALTRVDITLCKSRYKLIITNETKTCIDNWLTEVENPSYLSIGVRDDHLFRITAEDIQSSTTSIREALNNLLGYCEVHSVPVDNTPDTLLNVKEFLDTSVYSTMKYVLFTKTPYFIIDDAFSALTKSLDTEIKIVNSIVFTSHLLEHLPLPIKLNNFQCHVETYLPMHISYKDCIALANSDDEKHVALVTKIFQMHSNPFNNFNSLCSFFTHAISLPLFLVYINHYKKRRPLSLDNAIIVLFNTCCQGIVNASDGRTAEERLVTFTKLIIDGRIYPQGFISFIFSIFSSFAQGHFLDINYMNLLINDVGTTEPVETASTIVNEAPN
;
A
#
# COMPACT_ATOMS: atom_id res chain seq x y z
N MET A 1 -54.52 -45.67 -16.52
CA MET A 1 -53.59 -44.56 -16.82
C MET A 1 -52.17 -45.09 -16.67
N PRO A 2 -51.26 -44.74 -17.59
CA PRO A 2 -50.13 -45.58 -17.94
C PRO A 2 -49.03 -45.52 -16.88
N THR A 3 -48.52 -46.71 -16.57
CA THR A 3 -47.30 -46.98 -15.83
C THR A 3 -46.10 -46.30 -16.50
N LEU A 4 -45.49 -45.35 -15.80
CA LEU A 4 -44.12 -44.92 -16.06
C LEU A 4 -43.19 -46.10 -15.77
N GLN A 5 -42.79 -46.81 -16.83
CA GLN A 5 -41.62 -47.68 -16.78
C GLN A 5 -40.41 -46.78 -16.48
N GLN A 6 -39.89 -46.90 -15.25
CA GLN A 6 -38.50 -46.57 -14.98
C GLN A 6 -37.65 -47.55 -15.80
N SER A 7 -37.14 -47.09 -16.94
CA SER A 7 -36.04 -47.75 -17.62
C SER A 7 -34.79 -47.58 -16.76
N SER A 8 -34.46 -48.62 -16.03
CA SER A 8 -33.18 -48.79 -15.36
C SER A 8 -32.09 -49.00 -16.42
N HIS A 9 -31.50 -47.92 -16.92
CA HIS A 9 -30.16 -47.97 -17.53
C HIS A 9 -29.15 -47.43 -16.51
N PRO A 10 -28.17 -48.24 -16.06
CA PRO A 10 -27.06 -47.71 -15.29
C PRO A 10 -26.09 -47.05 -16.27
N LEU A 11 -26.39 -45.82 -16.69
CA LEU A 11 -25.42 -45.00 -17.39
C LEU A 11 -24.34 -44.61 -16.38
N ARG A 12 -23.26 -45.38 -16.35
CA ARG A 12 -21.95 -44.85 -15.94
C ARG A 12 -21.72 -43.64 -16.82
N ARG A 13 -21.95 -42.42 -16.32
CA ARG A 13 -21.58 -41.16 -16.97
C ARG A 13 -20.06 -41.10 -17.09
N ARG A 14 -19.50 -41.83 -18.05
CA ARG A 14 -18.13 -41.70 -18.50
C ARG A 14 -18.15 -40.71 -19.64
N TRP A 15 -17.72 -39.49 -19.35
CA TRP A 15 -17.19 -38.58 -20.36
C TRP A 15 -15.95 -39.29 -20.94
N LEU A 16 -16.05 -39.80 -22.15
CA LEU A 16 -14.95 -40.46 -22.86
C LEU A 16 -14.43 -39.51 -23.92
N LEU A 17 -13.11 -39.27 -23.88
CA LEU A 17 -12.45 -38.37 -24.80
C LEU A 17 -11.28 -39.08 -25.47
N PRO A 18 -11.55 -39.72 -26.60
CA PRO A 18 -10.49 -40.32 -27.37
C PRO A 18 -9.75 -39.23 -28.14
N ARG A 19 -8.42 -39.30 -28.06
CA ARG A 19 -7.60 -38.92 -29.21
C ARG A 19 -7.48 -40.15 -30.08
N TYR A 20 -7.93 -40.07 -31.33
CA TYR A 20 -7.97 -41.21 -32.23
C TYR A 20 -7.35 -40.88 -33.57
N GLN A 21 -6.83 -41.92 -34.24
CA GLN A 21 -6.37 -41.83 -35.61
C GLN A 21 -7.51 -42.24 -36.54
N ARG A 22 -7.86 -41.40 -37.51
CA ARG A 22 -8.78 -41.72 -38.60
C ARG A 22 -8.03 -41.59 -39.93
N ASN A 23 -7.86 -42.69 -40.65
CA ASN A 23 -7.18 -42.72 -41.96
C ASN A 23 -5.79 -42.04 -41.99
N GLY A 24 -5.07 -42.04 -40.87
CA GLY A 24 -3.76 -41.40 -40.74
C GLY A 24 -3.76 -40.05 -40.03
N GLU A 25 -4.91 -39.35 -40.00
CA GLU A 25 -5.07 -38.06 -39.31
C GLU A 25 -5.43 -38.25 -37.84
N ILE A 26 -4.97 -37.34 -36.99
CA ILE A 26 -5.22 -37.38 -35.54
C ILE A 26 -6.34 -36.41 -35.21
N GLU A 27 -7.40 -36.91 -34.58
CA GLU A 27 -8.54 -36.12 -34.14
C GLU A 27 -8.71 -36.20 -32.61
N GLU A 28 -9.26 -35.14 -32.02
CA GLU A 28 -9.65 -35.06 -30.62
C GLU A 28 -11.14 -34.68 -30.55
N LYS A 29 -11.97 -35.51 -29.90
CA LYS A 29 -13.41 -35.25 -29.70
C LYS A 29 -13.81 -35.47 -28.25
N VAL A 30 -14.83 -34.73 -27.82
CA VAL A 30 -15.51 -34.85 -26.53
C VAL A 30 -16.81 -35.61 -26.75
N ILE A 31 -16.90 -36.86 -26.28
CA ILE A 31 -18.15 -37.61 -26.36
C ILE A 31 -19.01 -37.23 -25.16
N VAL A 32 -20.19 -36.68 -25.45
CA VAL A 32 -21.08 -36.09 -24.45
C VAL A 32 -22.51 -36.57 -24.63
N ASP A 33 -23.26 -36.61 -23.53
CA ASP A 33 -24.67 -37.02 -23.48
C ASP A 33 -25.58 -35.89 -24.00
N ILE A 34 -25.55 -35.67 -25.32
CA ILE A 34 -26.34 -34.66 -26.05
C ILE A 34 -27.10 -35.32 -27.18
N ILE A 35 -28.18 -34.70 -27.67
CA ILE A 35 -28.85 -35.16 -28.89
C ILE A 35 -27.97 -34.91 -30.13
N PRO A 36 -28.01 -35.76 -31.17
CA PRO A 36 -27.16 -35.63 -32.36
C PRO A 36 -27.21 -34.24 -33.05
N ASP A 37 -28.37 -33.59 -33.06
CA ASP A 37 -28.55 -32.26 -33.66
C ASP A 37 -27.80 -31.13 -32.90
N GLN A 38 -27.27 -31.43 -31.71
CA GLN A 38 -26.46 -30.52 -30.90
C GLN A 38 -24.94 -30.77 -31.04
N GLU A 39 -24.52 -31.72 -31.89
CA GLU A 39 -23.11 -31.90 -32.22
C GLU A 39 -22.53 -30.62 -32.84
N GLN A 40 -21.43 -30.14 -32.27
CA GLN A 40 -20.77 -28.93 -32.76
C GLN A 40 -19.27 -28.99 -32.47
N GLY A 41 -18.47 -28.79 -33.51
CA GLY A 41 -17.03 -28.62 -33.33
C GLY A 41 -16.36 -29.86 -32.75
N ALA A 42 -15.85 -29.74 -31.52
CA ALA A 42 -15.24 -30.85 -30.78
C ALA A 42 -16.26 -31.74 -30.04
N LEU A 43 -17.53 -31.37 -29.96
CA LEU A 43 -18.57 -32.14 -29.26
C LEU A 43 -19.19 -33.19 -30.19
N LEU A 44 -19.20 -34.45 -29.74
CA LEU A 44 -19.83 -35.58 -30.42
C LEU A 44 -20.89 -36.19 -29.48
N SER A 45 -22.05 -36.54 -30.02
CA SER A 45 -23.12 -37.17 -29.26
C SER A 45 -22.80 -38.62 -28.98
N ALA A 46 -22.98 -39.05 -27.73
CA ALA A 46 -22.92 -40.46 -27.35
C ALA A 46 -24.05 -41.31 -27.98
N HIS A 47 -25.05 -40.67 -28.59
CA HIS A 47 -26.22 -41.34 -29.18
C HIS A 47 -26.10 -41.54 -30.70
N THR A 48 -25.01 -41.11 -31.33
CA THR A 48 -24.72 -41.46 -32.73
C THR A 48 -24.00 -42.82 -32.80
N GLU A 49 -24.17 -43.54 -33.91
CA GLU A 49 -23.45 -44.80 -34.14
C GLU A 49 -21.92 -44.62 -34.04
N TYR A 50 -21.42 -43.44 -34.43
CA TYR A 50 -20.01 -43.09 -34.33
C TYR A 50 -19.57 -42.81 -32.90
N GLY A 51 -20.37 -42.05 -32.13
CA GLY A 51 -20.10 -41.77 -30.73
C GLY A 51 -20.15 -43.03 -29.85
N ASP A 52 -21.11 -43.92 -30.09
CA ASP A 52 -21.20 -45.21 -29.39
C ASP A 52 -20.00 -46.12 -29.73
N LEU A 53 -19.59 -46.19 -30.99
CA LEU A 53 -18.39 -46.93 -31.40
C LEU A 53 -17.15 -46.44 -30.65
N LEU A 54 -16.91 -45.13 -30.65
CA LEU A 54 -15.75 -44.53 -29.99
C LEU A 54 -15.77 -44.67 -28.47
N THR A 55 -16.97 -44.72 -27.85
CA THR A 55 -17.14 -44.92 -26.40
C THR A 55 -16.74 -46.33 -25.97
N ASN A 56 -16.94 -47.31 -26.84
CA ASN A 56 -16.75 -48.72 -26.53
C ASN A 56 -15.38 -49.27 -26.96
N LEU A 57 -14.62 -48.53 -27.78
CA LEU A 57 -13.26 -48.90 -28.19
C LEU A 57 -12.24 -48.70 -27.07
N ALA A 58 -11.38 -49.69 -26.84
CA ALA A 58 -10.26 -49.56 -25.92
C ALA A 58 -9.08 -48.80 -26.54
N VAL A 59 -8.22 -48.19 -25.71
CA VAL A 59 -6.97 -47.58 -26.16
C VAL A 59 -6.10 -48.62 -26.88
N GLY A 60 -5.69 -48.31 -28.11
CA GLY A 60 -4.92 -49.19 -28.99
C GLY A 60 -5.75 -50.08 -29.92
N GLU A 61 -7.08 -50.16 -29.71
CA GLU A 61 -8.00 -50.94 -30.53
C GLU A 61 -8.40 -50.18 -31.81
N GLU A 62 -8.60 -50.92 -32.90
CA GLU A 62 -8.91 -50.40 -34.24
C GLU A 62 -10.25 -50.98 -34.73
N ALA A 63 -11.12 -50.11 -35.23
CA ALA A 63 -12.39 -50.49 -35.87
C ALA A 63 -12.54 -49.81 -37.24
N VAL A 64 -13.45 -50.34 -38.04
CA VAL A 64 -13.82 -49.75 -39.34
C VAL A 64 -15.21 -49.15 -39.22
N TYR A 65 -15.33 -47.85 -39.51
CA TYR A 65 -16.61 -47.14 -39.54
C TYR A 65 -16.76 -46.43 -40.89
N VAL A 66 -17.82 -46.77 -41.65
CA VAL A 66 -18.13 -46.18 -42.96
C VAL A 66 -16.89 -46.07 -43.87
N MET A 67 -16.16 -47.19 -43.99
CA MET A 67 -14.91 -47.35 -44.76
C MET A 67 -13.64 -46.69 -44.18
N ASP A 68 -13.73 -45.96 -43.07
CA ASP A 68 -12.59 -45.36 -42.40
C ASP A 68 -12.05 -46.26 -41.30
N ARG A 69 -10.72 -46.31 -41.17
CA ARG A 69 -10.04 -47.00 -40.08
C ARG A 69 -9.86 -46.04 -38.92
N VAL A 70 -10.39 -46.40 -37.77
CA VAL A 70 -10.41 -45.59 -36.55
C VAL A 70 -9.70 -46.35 -35.44
N LYS A 71 -8.67 -45.73 -34.84
CA LYS A 71 -7.90 -46.32 -33.75
C LYS A 71 -7.78 -45.36 -32.58
N ILE A 72 -8.14 -45.80 -31.37
CA ILE A 72 -7.94 -44.98 -30.16
C ILE A 72 -6.45 -44.95 -29.82
N ILE A 73 -5.87 -43.76 -29.72
CA ILE A 73 -4.44 -43.56 -29.39
C ILE A 73 -4.27 -43.37 -27.88
N GLU A 74 -5.08 -42.50 -27.30
CA GLU A 74 -5.03 -42.15 -25.88
C GLU A 74 -6.40 -41.65 -25.39
N GLU A 75 -6.69 -41.85 -24.10
CA GLU A 75 -7.79 -41.18 -23.41
C GLU A 75 -7.27 -39.89 -22.76
N LEU A 76 -7.90 -38.75 -23.07
CA LEU A 76 -7.51 -37.45 -22.57
C LEU A 76 -8.44 -36.96 -21.44
N ASN A 77 -7.92 -36.08 -20.59
CA ASN A 77 -8.75 -35.36 -19.62
C ASN A 77 -9.73 -34.42 -20.36
N PRO A 78 -11.05 -34.47 -20.08
CA PRO A 78 -12.05 -33.62 -20.72
C PRO A 78 -11.69 -32.13 -20.73
N TYR A 79 -11.13 -31.64 -19.63
CA TYR A 79 -10.76 -30.24 -19.49
C TYR A 79 -9.63 -29.84 -20.44
N HIS A 80 -8.69 -30.75 -20.75
CA HIS A 80 -7.59 -30.46 -21.66
C HIS A 80 -8.06 -30.32 -23.11
N VAL A 81 -8.94 -31.19 -23.58
CA VAL A 81 -9.48 -31.14 -24.96
C VAL A 81 -10.37 -29.91 -25.14
N ILE A 82 -11.26 -29.64 -24.17
CA ILE A 82 -12.12 -28.44 -24.20
C ILE A 82 -11.26 -27.17 -24.18
N PHE A 83 -10.23 -27.12 -23.33
CA PHE A 83 -9.32 -25.97 -23.27
C PHE A 83 -8.52 -25.78 -24.56
N ARG A 84 -7.97 -26.85 -25.15
CA ARG A 84 -7.29 -26.81 -26.46
C ARG A 84 -8.23 -26.35 -27.57
N TYR A 85 -9.45 -26.86 -27.58
CA TYR A 85 -10.45 -26.47 -28.56
C TYR A 85 -10.84 -24.99 -28.41
N ALA A 86 -11.05 -24.52 -27.19
CA ALA A 86 -11.26 -23.10 -26.90
C ALA A 86 -10.07 -22.24 -27.37
N LEU A 87 -8.83 -22.67 -27.10
CA LEU A 87 -7.63 -21.99 -27.60
C LEU A 87 -7.58 -21.94 -29.14
N ASN A 88 -7.97 -23.01 -29.83
CA ASN A 88 -8.00 -23.06 -31.29
C ASN A 88 -9.01 -22.06 -31.86
N ILE A 89 -10.24 -22.03 -31.32
CA ILE A 89 -11.27 -21.07 -31.73
C ILE A 89 -10.75 -19.63 -31.61
N VAL A 90 -10.16 -19.30 -30.46
CA VAL A 90 -9.66 -17.96 -30.15
C VAL A 90 -8.45 -17.58 -31.03
N SER A 91 -7.66 -18.57 -31.46
CA SER A 91 -6.51 -18.36 -32.34
C SER A 91 -6.92 -18.15 -33.80
N GLU A 92 -7.94 -18.88 -34.27
CA GLU A 92 -8.45 -18.77 -35.64
C GLU A 92 -9.18 -17.44 -35.88
N LYS A 93 -9.83 -16.89 -34.86
CA LYS A 93 -10.52 -15.60 -34.90
C LYS A 93 -10.09 -14.74 -33.71
N PRO A 94 -8.94 -14.06 -33.81
CA PRO A 94 -8.46 -13.20 -32.73
C PRO A 94 -9.48 -12.09 -32.46
N ASP A 95 -9.99 -12.03 -31.24
CA ASP A 95 -10.82 -10.94 -30.75
C ASP A 95 -10.04 -10.18 -29.68
N ILE A 96 -9.84 -8.88 -29.91
CA ILE A 96 -9.11 -7.99 -29.01
C ILE A 96 -9.75 -7.89 -27.61
N ASN A 97 -11.04 -8.20 -27.50
CA ASN A 97 -11.77 -8.15 -26.24
C ASN A 97 -11.80 -9.51 -25.51
N PHE A 98 -11.23 -10.57 -26.10
CA PHE A 98 -11.25 -11.90 -25.51
C PHE A 98 -10.01 -12.13 -24.63
N PRO A 99 -10.16 -12.53 -23.35
CA PRO A 99 -9.08 -12.50 -22.35
C PRO A 99 -8.07 -13.66 -22.45
N ILE A 100 -8.07 -14.43 -23.54
CA ILE A 100 -7.23 -15.63 -23.71
C ILE A 100 -6.45 -15.50 -25.02
N LYS A 101 -5.14 -15.75 -24.98
CA LYS A 101 -4.27 -15.80 -26.17
C LYS A 101 -3.49 -17.12 -26.18
N ARG A 102 -3.48 -17.84 -27.31
CA ARG A 102 -2.58 -18.98 -27.49
C ARG A 102 -1.17 -18.46 -27.77
N ILE A 103 -0.20 -18.97 -27.02
CA ILE A 103 1.21 -18.71 -27.25
C ILE A 103 1.88 -20.03 -27.62
N GLU A 104 2.49 -20.09 -28.79
CA GLU A 104 3.32 -21.23 -29.18
C GLU A 104 4.74 -21.01 -28.67
N VAL A 105 5.19 -21.94 -27.82
CA VAL A 105 6.49 -21.87 -27.17
C VAL A 105 7.43 -22.86 -27.84
N PRO A 106 8.60 -22.43 -28.35
CA PRO A 106 9.59 -23.31 -28.93
C PRO A 106 10.07 -24.39 -27.95
N SER A 107 10.45 -25.57 -28.46
CA SER A 107 11.01 -26.65 -27.62
C SER A 107 12.44 -26.34 -27.13
N ASP A 108 13.16 -25.45 -27.81
CA ASP A 108 14.48 -25.00 -27.38
C ASP A 108 14.34 -24.07 -26.15
N PRO A 109 15.00 -24.36 -25.02
CA PRO A 109 14.83 -23.58 -23.80
C PRO A 109 15.17 -22.09 -23.95
N LYS A 110 16.22 -21.73 -24.70
CA LYS A 110 16.63 -20.32 -24.86
C LYS A 110 15.62 -19.56 -25.72
N LEU A 111 15.17 -20.17 -26.81
CA LEU A 111 14.13 -19.60 -27.67
C LEU A 111 12.76 -19.55 -26.96
N MET A 112 12.46 -20.54 -26.12
CA MET A 112 11.30 -20.54 -25.21
C MET A 112 11.33 -19.35 -24.28
N PHE A 113 12.44 -19.13 -23.57
CA PHE A 113 12.58 -18.00 -22.66
C PHE A 113 12.43 -16.66 -23.39
N GLN A 114 13.08 -16.51 -24.54
CA GLN A 114 12.95 -15.30 -25.34
C GLN A 114 11.51 -15.09 -25.82
N LYS A 115 10.84 -16.14 -26.31
CA LYS A 115 9.45 -16.05 -26.78
C LYS A 115 8.49 -15.68 -25.65
N ILE A 116 8.63 -16.28 -24.47
CA ILE A 116 7.82 -15.92 -23.29
C ILE A 116 8.06 -14.45 -22.95
N LYS A 117 9.32 -14.03 -22.85
CA LYS A 117 9.70 -12.64 -22.58
C LYS A 117 9.09 -11.67 -23.59
N ASP A 118 9.20 -11.96 -24.89
CA ASP A 118 8.66 -11.11 -25.96
C ASP A 118 7.14 -10.98 -25.86
N GLU A 119 6.42 -12.05 -25.49
CA GLU A 119 4.97 -12.02 -25.30
C GLU A 119 4.57 -11.24 -24.05
N PHE A 120 5.27 -11.40 -22.94
CA PHE A 120 5.00 -10.65 -21.70
C PHE A 120 5.38 -9.16 -21.83
N SER A 121 6.41 -8.84 -22.62
CA SER A 121 6.86 -7.45 -22.85
C SER A 121 5.96 -6.67 -23.82
N GLN A 122 5.16 -7.36 -24.64
CA GLN A 122 4.15 -6.73 -25.50
C GLN A 122 3.00 -6.11 -24.71
N TYR A 123 2.79 -6.55 -23.46
CA TYR A 123 1.83 -5.92 -22.59
C TYR A 123 2.50 -4.73 -21.91
N ASP A 124 2.24 -3.54 -22.45
CA ASP A 124 2.72 -2.27 -21.94
C ASP A 124 1.99 -1.85 -20.63
N HIS A 125 1.88 -2.79 -19.70
CA HIS A 125 1.32 -2.57 -18.37
C HIS A 125 2.18 -1.59 -17.58
N GLN A 126 3.51 -1.66 -17.73
CA GLN A 126 4.42 -0.77 -17.01
C GLN A 126 4.24 0.69 -17.41
N SER A 127 4.14 1.04 -18.69
CA SER A 127 3.95 2.46 -19.06
C SER A 127 2.58 3.00 -18.62
N ARG A 128 1.53 2.17 -18.70
CA ARG A 128 0.19 2.56 -18.25
C ARG A 128 0.11 2.71 -16.74
N GLU A 129 0.64 1.75 -15.98
CA GLU A 129 0.71 1.81 -14.51
C GLU A 129 1.53 3.01 -14.06
N GLU A 130 2.71 3.24 -14.66
CA GLU A 130 3.53 4.41 -14.39
C GLU A 130 2.76 5.70 -14.72
N HIS A 131 2.04 5.76 -15.84
CA HIS A 131 1.23 6.92 -16.20
C HIS A 131 0.14 7.21 -15.17
N ILE A 132 -0.59 6.19 -14.71
CA ILE A 132 -1.65 6.33 -13.70
C ILE A 132 -1.06 6.78 -12.35
N ILE A 133 0.03 6.14 -11.91
CA ILE A 133 0.71 6.45 -10.64
C ILE A 133 1.21 7.91 -10.65
N ASN A 134 1.85 8.33 -11.73
CA ASN A 134 2.44 9.67 -11.89
C ASN A 134 1.42 10.79 -12.12
N CYS A 135 0.16 10.47 -12.42
CA CYS A 135 -0.86 11.48 -12.66
C CYS A 135 -1.30 12.16 -11.36
N GLN A 136 -0.68 13.28 -10.98
CA GLN A 136 -0.90 13.91 -9.66
C GLN A 136 -2.32 14.45 -9.43
N ASN A 137 -3.07 14.77 -10.50
CA ASN A 137 -4.39 15.39 -10.40
C ASN A 137 -5.55 14.38 -10.35
N VAL A 138 -5.26 13.08 -10.34
CA VAL A 138 -6.28 12.04 -10.28
C VAL A 138 -6.43 11.57 -8.83
N PRO A 139 -7.65 11.59 -8.26
CA PRO A 139 -7.91 11.08 -6.93
C PRO A 139 -7.49 9.61 -6.74
N LEU A 140 -7.16 9.25 -5.51
CA LEU A 140 -6.68 7.92 -5.13
C LEU A 140 -7.69 6.83 -5.52
N PHE A 141 -8.99 7.07 -5.33
CA PHE A 141 -10.03 6.08 -5.64
C PHE A 141 -10.10 5.78 -7.14
N LEU A 142 -10.00 6.82 -7.97
CA LEU A 142 -9.99 6.65 -9.43
C LEU A 142 -8.73 5.94 -9.90
N LYS A 143 -7.56 6.28 -9.32
CA LYS A 143 -6.31 5.57 -9.62
C LYS A 143 -6.41 4.08 -9.32
N ALA A 144 -6.97 3.71 -8.17
CA ALA A 144 -7.07 2.31 -7.77
C ALA A 144 -7.94 1.51 -8.73
N ASN A 145 -9.12 2.04 -9.09
CA ASN A 145 -10.03 1.36 -10.00
C ASN A 145 -9.45 1.26 -11.42
N GLU A 146 -8.68 2.25 -11.89
CA GLU A 146 -8.06 2.23 -13.22
C GLU A 146 -6.80 1.37 -13.32
N LEU A 147 -6.05 1.16 -12.23
CA LEU A 147 -4.87 0.30 -12.20
C LEU A 147 -5.22 -1.16 -12.50
N GLU A 148 -6.15 -1.76 -11.74
CA GLU A 148 -6.52 -3.17 -11.92
C GLU A 148 -8.00 -3.41 -11.60
N LYS A 149 -8.84 -3.28 -12.64
CA LYS A 149 -10.30 -3.47 -12.52
C LYS A 149 -10.62 -4.85 -11.94
N GLY A 150 -11.43 -4.85 -10.87
CA GLY A 150 -11.85 -6.07 -10.18
C GLY A 150 -10.86 -6.61 -9.13
N LYS A 151 -9.68 -5.98 -8.94
CA LYS A 151 -8.71 -6.36 -7.90
C LYS A 151 -8.35 -5.19 -6.96
N PRO A 152 -9.35 -4.59 -6.26
CA PRO A 152 -9.16 -3.35 -5.51
C PRO A 152 -8.08 -3.45 -4.43
N VAL A 153 -8.03 -4.56 -3.68
CA VAL A 153 -7.02 -4.72 -2.60
C VAL A 153 -5.59 -4.65 -3.15
N LYS A 154 -5.32 -5.32 -4.28
CA LYS A 154 -4.00 -5.32 -4.91
C LYS A 154 -3.63 -3.92 -5.40
N SER A 155 -4.53 -3.24 -6.10
CA SER A 155 -4.29 -1.87 -6.59
C SER A 155 -4.08 -0.87 -5.46
N ILE A 156 -4.87 -0.95 -4.40
CA ILE A 156 -4.75 -0.07 -3.23
C ILE A 156 -3.41 -0.31 -2.52
N LEU A 157 -2.99 -1.56 -2.38
CA LEU A 157 -1.68 -1.89 -1.81
C LEU A 157 -0.54 -1.31 -2.63
N GLN A 158 -0.62 -1.42 -3.96
CA GLN A 158 0.38 -0.83 -4.87
C GLN A 158 0.43 0.70 -4.74
N LEU A 159 -0.73 1.36 -4.60
CA LEU A 159 -0.80 2.81 -4.43
C LEU A 159 -0.29 3.28 -3.07
N LEU A 160 -0.76 2.67 -1.98
CA LEU A 160 -0.40 3.06 -0.61
C LEU A 160 1.02 2.66 -0.20
N THR A 161 1.71 1.86 -1.02
CA THR A 161 3.16 1.60 -0.87
C THR A 161 4.01 2.38 -1.88
N SER A 162 3.40 3.17 -2.77
CA SER A 162 4.11 4.00 -3.74
C SER A 162 4.50 5.35 -3.15
N GLN A 163 5.81 5.61 -3.12
CA GLN A 163 6.36 6.91 -2.70
C GLN A 163 5.79 8.08 -3.52
N ILE A 164 5.55 7.88 -4.81
CA ILE A 164 5.07 8.93 -5.72
C ILE A 164 3.65 9.35 -5.34
N VAL A 165 2.80 8.37 -5.05
CA VAL A 165 1.39 8.61 -4.68
C VAL A 165 1.30 9.26 -3.31
N ASN A 166 2.01 8.71 -2.33
CA ASN A 166 1.90 9.13 -0.94
C ASN A 166 2.50 10.52 -0.67
N LYS A 167 3.46 10.98 -1.48
CA LYS A 167 3.97 12.37 -1.39
C LYS A 167 2.90 13.43 -1.60
N SER A 168 1.87 13.13 -2.38
CA SER A 168 0.72 14.02 -2.64
C SER A 168 -0.54 13.61 -1.88
N LEU A 169 -0.50 12.50 -1.12
CA LEU A 169 -1.66 12.02 -0.38
C LEU A 169 -1.89 12.91 0.84
N SER A 170 -3.03 13.59 0.86
CA SER A 170 -3.48 14.37 2.02
C SER A 170 -4.67 13.68 2.67
N LEU A 171 -4.56 13.41 3.97
CA LEU A 171 -5.68 12.86 4.73
C LEU A 171 -6.72 13.96 5.00
N PRO A 172 -8.02 13.68 4.86
CA PRO A 172 -9.07 14.65 5.09
C PRO A 172 -9.12 15.21 6.52
N VAL A 173 -9.31 16.53 6.63
CA VAL A 173 -9.62 17.23 7.89
C VAL A 173 -11.14 17.33 8.03
N GLY A 174 -11.74 16.31 8.61
CA GLY A 174 -13.18 16.22 8.88
C GLY A 174 -13.62 16.91 10.16
N GLU A 175 -14.94 16.90 10.43
CA GLU A 175 -15.56 17.56 11.58
C GLU A 175 -15.63 16.70 12.84
N VAL A 176 -15.34 15.40 12.74
CA VAL A 176 -15.48 14.46 13.85
C VAL A 176 -14.13 13.83 14.19
N ASP A 177 -13.52 14.27 15.29
CA ASP A 177 -12.21 13.77 15.73
C ASP A 177 -12.28 12.35 16.34
N HIS A 178 -13.32 12.09 17.13
CA HIS A 178 -13.50 10.83 17.87
C HIS A 178 -14.93 10.30 17.73
N PRO A 179 -15.26 9.67 16.59
CA PRO A 179 -16.60 9.14 16.35
C PRO A 179 -16.90 7.92 17.26
N GLU A 180 -18.08 7.84 17.87
CA GLU A 180 -18.50 6.61 18.58
C GLU A 180 -18.67 5.42 17.61
N GLN A 181 -19.19 5.70 16.42
CA GLN A 181 -19.31 4.77 15.31
C GLN A 181 -18.96 5.48 14.01
N PHE A 182 -18.36 4.74 13.07
CA PHE A 182 -18.01 5.27 11.75
C PHE A 182 -18.00 4.14 10.72
N ILE A 183 -18.15 4.51 9.45
CA ILE A 183 -18.01 3.60 8.32
C ILE A 183 -16.73 3.93 7.55
N THR A 184 -16.10 2.93 6.95
CA THR A 184 -15.03 3.12 5.95
C THR A 184 -15.23 2.19 4.76
N ASP A 185 -14.64 2.58 3.63
CA ASP A 185 -14.51 1.76 2.44
C ASP A 185 -13.25 0.86 2.50
N ILE A 186 -12.98 0.18 1.39
CA ILE A 186 -11.83 -0.69 1.18
C ILE A 186 -10.49 0.06 1.25
N HIS A 187 -10.42 1.34 0.89
CA HIS A 187 -9.18 2.11 0.99
C HIS A 187 -8.84 2.40 2.45
N GLY A 188 -9.81 2.86 3.24
CA GLY A 188 -9.57 3.16 4.64
C GLY A 188 -9.28 1.91 5.48
N ILE A 189 -9.93 0.77 5.20
CA ILE A 189 -9.62 -0.47 5.93
C ILE A 189 -8.24 -1.05 5.56
N ILE A 190 -7.82 -0.94 4.28
CA ILE A 190 -6.46 -1.32 3.87
C ILE A 190 -5.43 -0.38 4.49
N TYR A 191 -5.72 0.91 4.58
CA TYR A 191 -4.88 1.87 5.29
C TYR A 191 -4.74 1.50 6.78
N PHE A 192 -5.83 1.14 7.47
CA PHE A 192 -5.76 0.65 8.85
C PHE A 192 -4.94 -0.63 8.99
N ALA A 193 -5.05 -1.55 8.03
CA ALA A 193 -4.28 -2.78 8.04
C ALA A 193 -2.78 -2.53 7.83
N LEU A 194 -2.41 -1.65 6.89
CA LEU A 194 -1.01 -1.24 6.63
C LEU A 194 -0.38 -0.53 7.82
N THR A 195 -1.16 0.29 8.53
CA THR A 195 -0.70 1.07 9.68
C THR A 195 -0.82 0.33 11.01
N ARG A 196 -1.25 -0.94 11.00
CA ARG A 196 -1.48 -1.77 12.19
C ARG A 196 -2.43 -1.17 13.22
N VAL A 197 -3.37 -0.35 12.75
CA VAL A 197 -4.45 0.23 13.57
C VAL A 197 -5.37 -0.86 14.12
N ASP A 198 -5.42 -2.04 13.51
CA ASP A 198 -6.12 -3.22 14.02
C ASP A 198 -5.81 -3.49 15.51
N ILE A 199 -4.56 -3.29 15.94
CA ILE A 199 -4.11 -3.59 17.31
C ILE A 199 -4.80 -2.69 18.36
N THR A 200 -5.02 -1.42 18.03
CA THR A 200 -5.59 -0.43 18.95
C THR A 200 -7.08 -0.22 18.74
N LEU A 201 -7.54 -0.21 17.49
CA LEU A 201 -8.95 -0.08 17.15
C LEU A 201 -9.79 -1.24 17.68
N CYS A 202 -9.34 -2.50 17.53
CA CYS A 202 -10.10 -3.66 17.99
C CYS A 202 -10.19 -3.78 19.52
N LYS A 203 -9.40 -2.98 20.26
CA LYS A 203 -9.44 -2.87 21.73
C LYS A 203 -10.16 -1.60 22.20
N SER A 204 -10.56 -0.75 21.27
CA SER A 204 -11.25 0.50 21.55
C SER A 204 -12.76 0.27 21.75
N ARG A 205 -13.50 1.35 21.99
CA ARG A 205 -14.97 1.32 22.03
C ARG A 205 -15.60 1.77 20.70
N TYR A 206 -14.80 2.11 19.70
CA TYR A 206 -15.27 2.67 18.44
C TYR A 206 -15.89 1.59 17.57
N LYS A 207 -17.13 1.78 17.13
CA LYS A 207 -17.78 0.82 16.23
C LYS A 207 -17.37 1.07 14.79
N LEU A 208 -16.63 0.12 14.22
CA LEU A 208 -16.25 0.12 12.81
C LEU A 208 -17.34 -0.57 12.00
N ILE A 209 -17.91 0.14 11.02
CA ILE A 209 -18.86 -0.41 10.06
C ILE A 209 -18.16 -0.54 8.70
N ILE A 210 -18.48 -1.61 7.96
CA ILE A 210 -18.15 -1.76 6.53
C ILE A 210 -19.37 -2.29 5.76
N THR A 211 -19.37 -2.13 4.44
CA THR A 211 -20.43 -2.72 3.61
C THR A 211 -20.15 -4.19 3.28
N ASN A 212 -21.19 -4.93 2.88
CA ASN A 212 -21.03 -6.30 2.35
C ASN A 212 -20.07 -6.33 1.17
N GLU A 213 -20.10 -5.32 0.31
CA GLU A 213 -19.23 -5.18 -0.85
C GLU A 213 -17.76 -5.02 -0.41
N THR A 214 -17.47 -4.18 0.60
CA THR A 214 -16.13 -4.06 1.18
C THR A 214 -15.63 -5.40 1.71
N LYS A 215 -16.46 -6.10 2.49
CA LYS A 215 -16.11 -7.43 3.01
C LYS A 215 -15.81 -8.41 1.89
N THR A 216 -16.65 -8.44 0.85
CA THR A 216 -16.47 -9.33 -0.30
C THR A 216 -15.16 -9.06 -1.03
N CYS A 217 -14.78 -7.79 -1.22
CA CYS A 217 -13.49 -7.43 -1.82
C CYS A 217 -12.30 -7.99 -1.01
N ILE A 218 -12.38 -7.93 0.33
CA ILE A 218 -11.31 -8.45 1.21
C ILE A 218 -11.29 -9.97 1.21
N ASP A 219 -12.44 -10.62 1.39
CA ASP A 219 -12.57 -12.08 1.43
C ASP A 219 -12.06 -12.71 0.12
N ASN A 220 -12.36 -12.10 -1.03
CA ASN A 220 -11.85 -12.54 -2.33
C ASN A 220 -10.33 -12.46 -2.41
N TRP A 221 -9.73 -11.36 -1.96
CA TRP A 221 -8.28 -11.20 -1.97
C TRP A 221 -7.59 -12.18 -1.01
N LEU A 222 -8.13 -12.35 0.21
CA LEU A 222 -7.63 -13.34 1.17
C LEU A 222 -7.65 -14.75 0.57
N THR A 223 -8.76 -15.13 -0.06
CA THR A 223 -8.90 -16.42 -0.75
C THR A 223 -7.86 -16.60 -1.87
N GLU A 224 -7.56 -15.54 -2.62
CA GLU A 224 -6.55 -15.56 -3.69
C GLU A 224 -5.14 -15.80 -3.12
N VAL A 225 -4.71 -15.01 -2.13
CA VAL A 225 -3.33 -15.09 -1.58
C VAL A 225 -3.11 -16.30 -0.67
N GLU A 226 -4.17 -16.89 -0.13
CA GLU A 226 -4.12 -18.11 0.67
C GLU A 226 -4.15 -19.38 -0.16
N ASN A 227 -4.39 -19.27 -1.47
CA ASN A 227 -4.43 -20.42 -2.36
C ASN A 227 -3.08 -21.17 -2.34
N PRO A 228 -3.04 -22.45 -1.91
CA PRO A 228 -1.80 -23.22 -1.86
C PRO A 228 -1.21 -23.49 -3.25
N SER A 229 -2.00 -23.28 -4.31
CA SER A 229 -1.58 -23.37 -5.71
C SER A 229 -1.33 -21.99 -6.36
N TYR A 230 -1.19 -20.92 -5.56
CA TYR A 230 -0.89 -19.59 -6.09
C TYR A 230 0.42 -19.61 -6.90
N LEU A 231 0.33 -19.10 -8.13
CA LEU A 231 1.48 -18.90 -9.01
C LEU A 231 1.22 -17.65 -9.86
N SER A 232 2.09 -16.66 -9.73
CA SER A 232 2.15 -15.55 -10.68
C SER A 232 3.55 -15.45 -11.27
N ILE A 233 3.64 -15.12 -12.56
CA ILE A 233 4.90 -14.93 -13.28
C ILE A 233 4.90 -13.49 -13.80
N GLY A 234 6.02 -12.79 -13.60
CA GLY A 234 6.21 -11.44 -14.11
C GLY A 234 7.60 -11.27 -14.72
N VAL A 235 7.79 -10.15 -15.40
CA VAL A 235 9.09 -9.73 -15.95
C VAL A 235 9.53 -8.48 -15.21
N ARG A 236 10.76 -8.48 -14.68
CA ARG A 236 11.39 -7.31 -14.06
C ARG A 236 12.86 -7.27 -14.44
N ASP A 237 13.34 -6.11 -14.87
CA ASP A 237 14.75 -5.87 -15.22
C ASP A 237 15.31 -6.95 -16.16
N ASP A 238 14.55 -7.30 -17.20
CA ASP A 238 14.89 -8.32 -18.21
C ASP A 238 14.87 -9.79 -17.73
N HIS A 239 14.42 -10.05 -16.49
CA HIS A 239 14.36 -11.37 -15.89
C HIS A 239 12.91 -11.79 -15.60
N LEU A 240 12.60 -13.06 -15.85
CA LEU A 240 11.35 -13.67 -15.39
C LEU A 240 11.48 -13.99 -13.91
N PHE A 241 10.51 -13.55 -13.12
CA PHE A 241 10.36 -13.94 -11.73
C PHE A 241 9.05 -14.67 -11.53
N ARG A 242 9.06 -15.65 -10.63
CA ARG A 242 7.86 -16.35 -10.16
C ARG A 242 7.59 -15.95 -8.72
N ILE A 243 6.32 -15.80 -8.39
CA ILE A 243 5.84 -15.70 -7.01
C ILE A 243 4.98 -16.93 -6.78
N THR A 244 5.40 -17.76 -5.84
CA THR A 244 4.69 -18.97 -5.41
C THR A 244 3.76 -18.65 -4.23
N ALA A 245 2.95 -19.64 -3.83
CA ALA A 245 2.14 -19.56 -2.62
C ALA A 245 2.97 -19.22 -1.37
N GLU A 246 4.17 -19.81 -1.21
CA GLU A 246 5.05 -19.51 -0.08
C GLU A 246 5.52 -18.06 -0.09
N ASP A 247 5.92 -17.56 -1.27
CA ASP A 247 6.41 -16.19 -1.44
C ASP A 247 5.31 -15.15 -1.12
N ILE A 248 4.11 -15.32 -1.68
CA ILE A 248 3.01 -14.39 -1.47
C ILE A 248 2.50 -14.45 -0.02
N GLN A 249 2.41 -15.64 0.57
CA GLN A 249 1.93 -15.78 1.95
C GLN A 249 2.91 -15.17 2.95
N SER A 250 4.21 -15.41 2.76
CA SER A 250 5.27 -14.80 3.57
C SER A 250 5.23 -13.27 3.47
N SER A 251 5.21 -12.72 2.25
CA SER A 251 5.21 -11.26 2.03
C SER A 251 3.93 -10.56 2.48
N THR A 252 2.79 -11.26 2.52
CA THR A 252 1.48 -10.68 2.91
C THR A 252 1.03 -11.03 4.33
N THR A 253 1.84 -11.74 5.12
CA THR A 253 1.44 -12.23 6.45
C THR A 253 0.89 -11.11 7.34
N SER A 254 1.63 -10.01 7.50
CA SER A 254 1.22 -8.92 8.41
C SER A 254 -0.09 -8.26 8.01
N ILE A 255 -0.34 -8.07 6.70
CA ILE A 255 -1.57 -7.42 6.26
C ILE A 255 -2.77 -8.37 6.33
N ARG A 256 -2.56 -9.66 6.05
CA ARG A 256 -3.61 -10.69 6.21
C ARG A 256 -4.05 -10.81 7.66
N GLU A 257 -3.11 -10.83 8.60
CA GLU A 257 -3.41 -10.82 10.04
C GLU A 257 -4.23 -9.59 10.43
N ALA A 258 -3.80 -8.39 10.01
CA ALA A 258 -4.50 -7.15 10.33
C ALA A 258 -5.91 -7.09 9.72
N LEU A 259 -6.08 -7.54 8.46
CA LEU A 259 -7.40 -7.60 7.82
C LEU A 259 -8.33 -8.61 8.50
N ASN A 260 -7.83 -9.79 8.86
CA ASN A 260 -8.62 -10.76 9.61
C ASN A 260 -9.06 -10.22 10.98
N ASN A 261 -8.17 -9.49 11.68
CA ASN A 261 -8.52 -8.81 12.94
C ASN A 261 -9.61 -7.75 12.76
N LEU A 262 -9.51 -6.93 11.71
CA LEU A 262 -10.48 -5.89 11.40
C LEU A 262 -11.84 -6.48 10.98
N LEU A 263 -11.82 -7.52 10.13
CA LEU A 263 -13.04 -8.24 9.71
C LEU A 263 -13.75 -8.91 10.89
N GLY A 264 -12.98 -9.46 11.84
CA GLY A 264 -13.54 -10.05 13.07
C GLY A 264 -14.10 -9.02 14.06
N TYR A 265 -13.72 -7.74 13.91
CA TYR A 265 -14.14 -6.64 14.78
C TYR A 265 -15.30 -5.81 14.21
N CYS A 266 -15.33 -5.63 12.89
CA CYS A 266 -16.29 -4.73 12.23
C CYS A 266 -17.73 -5.27 12.22
N GLU A 267 -18.69 -4.34 12.16
CA GLU A 267 -20.08 -4.62 11.83
C GLU A 267 -20.27 -4.52 10.30
N VAL A 268 -20.82 -5.56 9.69
CA VAL A 268 -21.02 -5.63 8.24
C VAL A 268 -22.47 -5.30 7.93
N HIS A 269 -22.70 -4.20 7.21
CA HIS A 269 -24.05 -3.74 6.89
C HIS A 269 -24.34 -3.80 5.38
N SER A 270 -25.60 -4.08 5.05
CA SER A 270 -26.13 -3.87 3.71
C SER A 270 -26.43 -2.39 3.48
N VAL A 271 -26.20 -1.91 2.26
CA VAL A 271 -26.61 -0.55 1.88
C VAL A 271 -28.13 -0.44 1.89
N PRO A 272 -28.73 0.52 2.63
CA PRO A 272 -30.17 0.76 2.58
C PRO A 272 -30.66 1.10 1.17
N VAL A 273 -31.92 0.78 0.88
CA VAL A 273 -32.56 1.16 -0.38
C VAL A 273 -33.10 2.57 -0.25
N ASP A 274 -32.53 3.50 -1.01
CA ASP A 274 -32.99 4.89 -1.10
C ASP A 274 -32.57 5.51 -2.46
N ASN A 275 -33.09 6.70 -2.75
CA ASN A 275 -32.81 7.45 -3.96
C ASN A 275 -31.35 7.89 -3.99
N THR A 276 -30.61 7.35 -4.95
CA THR A 276 -29.20 7.72 -5.16
C THR A 276 -29.16 9.00 -6.01
N PRO A 277 -28.45 10.06 -5.59
CA PRO A 277 -28.32 11.28 -6.39
C PRO A 277 -27.72 11.01 -7.78
N ASP A 278 -28.21 11.70 -8.81
CA ASP A 278 -27.75 11.53 -10.20
C ASP A 278 -26.24 11.73 -10.34
N THR A 279 -25.67 12.69 -9.60
CA THR A 279 -24.22 12.94 -9.57
C THR A 279 -23.44 11.70 -9.14
N LEU A 280 -23.93 10.94 -8.15
CA LEU A 280 -23.27 9.71 -7.71
C LEU A 280 -23.49 8.57 -8.72
N LEU A 281 -24.66 8.50 -9.36
CA LEU A 281 -24.91 7.52 -10.44
C LEU A 281 -23.95 7.71 -11.61
N ASN A 282 -23.66 8.96 -11.99
CA ASN A 282 -22.77 9.30 -13.11
C ASN A 282 -21.31 8.91 -12.88
N VAL A 283 -20.87 8.77 -11.63
CA VAL A 283 -19.49 8.40 -11.31
C VAL A 283 -19.29 6.92 -10.98
N LYS A 284 -20.37 6.13 -10.97
CA LYS A 284 -20.37 4.71 -10.57
C LYS A 284 -19.30 3.87 -11.28
N GLU A 285 -19.13 4.06 -12.59
CA GLU A 285 -18.20 3.24 -13.40
C GLU A 285 -16.73 3.51 -13.09
N PHE A 286 -16.43 4.65 -12.47
CA PHE A 286 -15.07 5.04 -12.11
C PHE A 286 -14.67 4.61 -10.69
N LEU A 287 -15.62 4.05 -9.93
CA LEU A 287 -15.41 3.63 -8.55
C LEU A 287 -15.47 2.12 -8.44
N ASP A 288 -14.67 1.57 -7.53
CA ASP A 288 -14.88 0.19 -7.12
C ASP A 288 -16.18 0.03 -6.33
N THR A 289 -16.66 -1.20 -6.24
CA THR A 289 -17.94 -1.53 -5.61
C THR A 289 -17.97 -1.21 -4.11
N SER A 290 -16.84 -1.28 -3.42
CA SER A 290 -16.75 -0.94 -2.00
C SER A 290 -16.88 0.56 -1.78
N VAL A 291 -16.16 1.38 -2.55
CA VAL A 291 -16.26 2.85 -2.43
C VAL A 291 -17.68 3.31 -2.76
N TYR A 292 -18.24 2.84 -3.89
CA TYR A 292 -19.58 3.23 -4.32
C TYR A 292 -20.67 2.85 -3.29
N SER A 293 -20.63 1.62 -2.77
CA SER A 293 -21.58 1.17 -1.74
C SER A 293 -21.43 1.93 -0.43
N THR A 294 -20.21 2.25 -0.01
CA THR A 294 -19.94 3.02 1.22
C THR A 294 -20.45 4.45 1.10
N MET A 295 -20.19 5.14 -0.01
CA MET A 295 -20.73 6.48 -0.25
C MET A 295 -22.26 6.50 -0.19
N LYS A 296 -22.93 5.50 -0.80
CA LYS A 296 -24.39 5.36 -0.68
C LYS A 296 -24.84 5.16 0.77
N TYR A 297 -24.18 4.28 1.50
CA TYR A 297 -24.51 4.02 2.91
C TYR A 297 -24.41 5.31 3.74
N VAL A 298 -23.33 6.09 3.55
CA VAL A 298 -23.12 7.36 4.23
C VAL A 298 -24.22 8.36 3.88
N LEU A 299 -24.58 8.49 2.59
CA LEU A 299 -25.66 9.37 2.14
C LEU A 299 -27.01 9.05 2.81
N PHE A 300 -27.34 7.77 2.97
CA PHE A 300 -28.65 7.34 3.46
C PHE A 300 -28.75 7.29 4.98
N THR A 301 -27.62 7.07 5.68
CA THR A 301 -27.62 6.88 7.14
C THR A 301 -27.01 8.05 7.91
N LYS A 302 -26.29 8.95 7.23
CA LYS A 302 -25.48 10.03 7.84
C LYS A 302 -24.43 9.53 8.84
N THR A 303 -24.06 8.26 8.76
CA THR A 303 -22.98 7.69 9.56
C THR A 303 -21.67 8.42 9.24
N PRO A 304 -20.87 8.82 10.26
CA PRO A 304 -19.58 9.47 10.01
C PRO A 304 -18.68 8.63 9.10
N TYR A 305 -18.11 9.25 8.07
CA TYR A 305 -17.30 8.57 7.07
C TYR A 305 -15.81 8.77 7.35
N PHE A 306 -15.10 7.69 7.63
CA PHE A 306 -13.64 7.68 7.58
C PHE A 306 -13.20 7.42 6.15
N ILE A 307 -12.50 8.41 5.57
CA ILE A 307 -12.05 8.41 4.18
C ILE A 307 -10.61 8.92 4.13
N ILE A 308 -9.79 8.35 3.25
CA ILE A 308 -8.38 8.72 3.07
C ILE A 308 -8.11 9.54 1.80
N ASP A 309 -9.15 9.77 0.98
CA ASP A 309 -9.10 10.56 -0.25
C ASP A 309 -9.83 11.90 -0.06
N ASP A 310 -9.07 12.99 -0.02
CA ASP A 310 -9.59 14.34 0.22
C ASP A 310 -10.53 14.85 -0.89
N ALA A 311 -10.28 14.48 -2.15
CA ALA A 311 -11.16 14.86 -3.25
C ALA A 311 -12.52 14.17 -3.12
N PHE A 312 -12.54 12.89 -2.73
CA PHE A 312 -13.78 12.15 -2.50
C PHE A 312 -14.48 12.53 -1.20
N SER A 313 -13.74 12.99 -0.19
CA SER A 313 -14.32 13.65 0.98
C SER A 313 -15.11 14.89 0.57
N ALA A 314 -14.50 15.78 -0.23
CA ALA A 314 -15.16 16.98 -0.75
C ALA A 314 -16.36 16.66 -1.66
N LEU A 315 -16.25 15.64 -2.52
CA LEU A 315 -17.38 15.16 -3.33
C LEU A 315 -18.53 14.66 -2.45
N THR A 316 -18.23 13.85 -1.43
CA THR A 316 -19.27 13.33 -0.53
C THR A 316 -20.02 14.48 0.16
N LYS A 317 -19.29 15.51 0.59
CA LYS A 317 -19.86 16.73 1.17
C LYS A 317 -20.67 17.58 0.20
N SER A 318 -20.30 17.62 -1.08
CA SER A 318 -21.06 18.37 -2.07
C SER A 318 -22.37 17.68 -2.46
N LEU A 319 -22.43 16.35 -2.33
CA LEU A 319 -23.67 15.59 -2.49
C LEU A 319 -24.64 15.84 -1.34
N ASP A 320 -24.14 15.95 -0.11
CA ASP A 320 -24.94 16.34 1.06
C ASP A 320 -24.08 16.96 2.15
N THR A 321 -24.38 18.22 2.51
CA THR A 321 -23.61 18.99 3.48
C THR A 321 -23.72 18.48 4.92
N GLU A 322 -24.77 17.72 5.25
CA GLU A 322 -25.01 17.17 6.59
C GLU A 322 -24.16 15.94 6.91
N ILE A 323 -23.56 15.30 5.89
CA ILE A 323 -22.66 14.17 6.09
C ILE A 323 -21.48 14.62 6.92
N LYS A 324 -21.13 13.86 7.96
CA LYS A 324 -19.95 14.14 8.78
C LYS A 324 -18.75 13.34 8.28
N ILE A 325 -17.64 14.01 8.06
CA ILE A 325 -16.36 13.35 7.74
C ILE A 325 -15.58 13.18 9.04
N VAL A 326 -14.99 12.02 9.23
CA VAL A 326 -14.07 11.78 10.35
C VAL A 326 -12.77 12.54 10.05
N ASN A 327 -12.23 13.22 11.06
CA ASN A 327 -10.91 13.83 10.95
C ASN A 327 -9.85 12.74 10.90
N SER A 328 -9.47 12.33 9.69
CA SER A 328 -8.60 11.18 9.47
C SER A 328 -7.23 11.39 10.11
N ILE A 329 -6.74 12.62 10.17
CA ILE A 329 -5.45 12.94 10.82
C ILE A 329 -5.55 12.73 12.34
N VAL A 330 -6.52 13.37 13.00
CA VAL A 330 -6.65 13.32 14.46
C VAL A 330 -7.01 11.90 14.93
N PHE A 331 -7.96 11.27 14.25
CA PHE A 331 -8.45 9.94 14.61
C PHE A 331 -7.35 8.87 14.49
N THR A 332 -6.62 8.86 13.37
CA THR A 332 -5.51 7.90 13.18
C THR A 332 -4.35 8.21 14.12
N SER A 333 -4.03 9.48 14.37
CA SER A 333 -3.00 9.86 15.34
C SER A 333 -3.29 9.30 16.73
N HIS A 334 -4.52 9.46 17.21
CA HIS A 334 -4.96 8.90 18.48
C HIS A 334 -4.81 7.37 18.53
N LEU A 335 -5.19 6.66 17.45
CA LEU A 335 -5.07 5.20 17.40
C LEU A 335 -3.61 4.73 17.32
N LEU A 336 -2.76 5.43 16.58
CA LEU A 336 -1.35 5.09 16.37
C LEU A 336 -0.48 5.43 17.59
N GLU A 337 -0.82 6.47 18.35
CA GLU A 337 -0.08 6.88 19.54
C GLU A 337 0.02 5.75 20.59
N HIS A 338 -1.02 4.93 20.69
CA HIS A 338 -1.13 3.83 21.66
C HIS A 338 -0.49 2.51 21.21
N LEU A 339 0.14 2.49 20.02
CA LEU A 339 0.79 1.28 19.53
C LEU A 339 2.04 0.92 20.35
N PRO A 340 2.33 -0.39 20.52
CA PRO A 340 3.59 -0.84 21.09
C PRO A 340 4.79 -0.34 20.27
N LEU A 341 5.89 -0.01 20.94
CA LEU A 341 7.10 0.53 20.30
C LEU A 341 7.61 -0.31 19.11
N PRO A 342 7.69 -1.66 19.17
CA PRO A 342 8.16 -2.44 18.03
C PRO A 342 7.29 -2.27 16.76
N ILE A 343 5.98 -2.08 16.94
CA ILE A 343 5.06 -1.84 15.82
C ILE A 343 5.22 -0.41 15.32
N LYS A 344 5.35 0.57 16.22
CA LYS A 344 5.65 1.96 15.84
C LYS A 344 6.91 2.08 14.99
N LEU A 345 7.98 1.36 15.34
CA LEU A 345 9.24 1.36 14.58
C LEU A 345 9.03 0.88 13.13
N ASN A 346 8.27 -0.21 12.94
CA ASN A 346 7.94 -0.71 11.60
C ASN A 346 7.09 0.31 10.82
N ASN A 347 6.12 0.96 11.48
CA ASN A 347 5.31 2.02 10.88
C ASN A 347 6.19 3.21 10.45
N PHE A 348 7.09 3.67 11.31
CA PHE A 348 8.02 4.75 10.99
C PHE A 348 8.94 4.40 9.82
N GLN A 349 9.43 3.16 9.77
CA GLN A 349 10.21 2.66 8.63
C GLN A 349 9.38 2.67 7.35
N CYS A 350 8.15 2.16 7.40
CA CYS A 350 7.22 2.19 6.27
C CYS A 350 6.95 3.62 5.79
N HIS A 351 6.76 4.58 6.71
CA HIS A 351 6.61 5.99 6.36
C HIS A 351 7.86 6.53 5.64
N VAL A 352 9.06 6.20 6.12
CA VAL A 352 10.31 6.65 5.48
C VAL A 352 10.48 6.09 4.06
N GLU A 353 10.10 4.83 3.86
CA GLU A 353 10.23 4.15 2.57
C GLU A 353 9.16 4.56 1.57
N THR A 354 7.92 4.73 2.04
CA THR A 354 6.75 4.86 1.16
C THR A 354 6.09 6.22 1.22
N TYR A 355 6.46 7.11 2.15
CA TYR A 355 5.79 8.39 2.45
C TYR A 355 4.33 8.23 2.92
N LEU A 356 3.85 7.01 3.19
CA LEU A 356 2.48 6.78 3.65
C LEU A 356 2.17 7.64 4.88
N PRO A 357 1.11 8.47 4.89
CA PRO A 357 0.80 9.34 6.00
C PRO A 357 0.63 8.55 7.31
N MET A 358 1.50 8.82 8.29
CA MET A 358 1.48 8.17 9.60
C MET A 358 1.80 9.19 10.69
N HIS A 359 1.18 9.01 11.86
CA HIS A 359 1.48 9.85 13.01
C HIS A 359 2.82 9.46 13.64
N ILE A 360 3.72 10.44 13.74
CA ILE A 360 4.98 10.32 14.47
C ILE A 360 5.04 11.45 15.48
N SER A 361 4.93 11.13 16.77
CA SER A 361 4.91 12.15 17.81
C SER A 361 6.30 12.74 18.04
N TYR A 362 6.37 13.99 18.52
CA TYR A 362 7.64 14.61 18.92
C TYR A 362 8.35 13.80 20.02
N LYS A 363 7.57 13.20 20.92
CA LYS A 363 8.08 12.33 21.98
C LYS A 363 8.75 11.09 21.38
N ASP A 364 8.14 10.47 20.37
CA ASP A 364 8.71 9.32 19.68
C ASP A 364 10.03 9.71 18.98
N CYS A 365 10.07 10.85 18.28
CA CYS A 365 11.30 11.35 17.65
C CYS A 365 12.43 11.60 18.67
N ILE A 366 12.12 12.27 19.79
CA ILE A 366 13.11 12.51 20.85
C ILE A 366 13.58 11.17 21.45
N ALA A 367 12.68 10.21 21.68
CA ALA A 367 13.04 8.90 22.20
C ALA A 367 13.96 8.12 21.24
N LEU A 368 13.69 8.15 19.93
CA LEU A 368 14.53 7.54 18.91
C LEU A 368 15.92 8.18 18.83
N ALA A 369 15.98 9.51 18.90
CA ALA A 369 17.25 10.25 18.90
C ALA A 369 18.12 9.92 20.12
N ASN A 370 17.48 9.63 21.26
CA ASN A 370 18.13 9.25 22.52
C ASN A 370 18.35 7.74 22.69
N SER A 371 18.05 6.93 21.67
CA SER A 371 18.21 5.48 21.71
C SER A 371 19.68 5.08 21.62
N ASP A 372 20.06 4.02 22.33
CA ASP A 372 21.38 3.38 22.19
C ASP A 372 21.51 2.56 20.89
N ASP A 373 20.40 2.24 20.23
CA ASP A 373 20.38 1.58 18.91
C ASP A 373 20.59 2.59 17.78
N GLU A 374 21.70 2.42 17.04
CA GLU A 374 22.07 3.24 15.90
C GLU A 374 21.01 3.24 14.78
N LYS A 375 20.24 2.16 14.63
CA LYS A 375 19.15 2.09 13.64
C LYS A 375 18.01 3.05 13.98
N HIS A 376 17.72 3.26 15.26
CA HIS A 376 16.70 4.23 15.69
C HIS A 376 17.14 5.66 15.40
N VAL A 377 18.43 5.97 15.63
CA VAL A 377 19.02 7.26 15.29
C VAL A 377 19.01 7.48 13.77
N ALA A 378 19.36 6.47 12.98
CA ALA A 378 19.29 6.56 11.52
C ALA A 378 17.85 6.81 11.03
N LEU A 379 16.87 6.13 11.64
CA LEU A 379 15.46 6.29 11.32
C LEU A 379 14.95 7.71 11.62
N VAL A 380 15.19 8.25 12.81
CA VAL A 380 14.76 9.63 13.14
C VAL A 380 15.50 10.68 12.31
N THR A 381 16.76 10.42 11.97
CA THR A 381 17.51 11.26 11.01
C THR A 381 16.80 11.32 9.67
N LYS A 382 16.33 10.18 9.13
CA LYS A 382 15.56 10.14 7.88
C LYS A 382 14.22 10.87 7.99
N ILE A 383 13.52 10.72 9.12
CA ILE A 383 12.28 11.46 9.40
C ILE A 383 12.53 12.98 9.36
N PHE A 384 13.61 13.47 9.99
CA PHE A 384 13.96 14.89 9.98
C PHE A 384 14.39 15.39 8.59
N GLN A 385 15.02 14.53 7.77
CA GLN A 385 15.33 14.86 6.38
C GLN A 385 14.05 15.03 5.54
N MET A 386 13.05 14.18 5.76
CA MET A 386 11.76 14.28 5.07
C MET A 386 10.96 15.51 5.51
N HIS A 387 10.93 15.78 6.81
CA HIS A 387 10.17 16.86 7.42
C HIS A 387 11.10 17.92 8.00
N SER A 388 11.86 18.59 7.12
CA SER A 388 12.95 19.51 7.53
C SER A 388 12.47 20.77 8.26
N ASN A 389 11.20 21.16 8.10
CA ASN A 389 10.58 22.24 8.86
C ASN A 389 9.15 21.87 9.28
N PRO A 390 8.98 21.03 10.33
CA PRO A 390 7.67 20.56 10.75
C PRO A 390 6.88 21.61 11.56
N PHE A 391 7.43 22.80 11.78
CA PHE A 391 6.81 23.85 12.60
C PHE A 391 6.64 25.15 11.81
N ASN A 392 5.53 25.83 12.04
CA ASN A 392 5.32 27.20 11.55
C ASN A 392 6.11 28.25 12.36
N ASN A 393 6.75 27.85 13.46
CA ASN A 393 7.45 28.71 14.39
C ASN A 393 8.90 28.23 14.59
N PHE A 394 9.86 29.10 14.29
CA PHE A 394 11.29 28.81 14.43
C PHE A 394 11.70 28.43 15.87
N ASN A 395 11.16 29.11 16.88
CA ASN A 395 11.51 28.81 18.28
C ASN A 395 11.06 27.41 18.68
N SER A 396 9.91 26.95 18.17
CA SER A 396 9.44 25.57 18.37
C SER A 396 10.35 24.56 17.68
N LEU A 397 10.79 24.85 16.45
CA LEU A 397 11.76 24.05 15.72
C LEU A 397 13.08 23.92 16.48
N CYS A 398 13.67 25.04 16.91
CA CYS A 398 14.89 25.05 17.69
C CYS A 398 14.74 24.28 19.00
N SER A 399 13.65 24.50 19.73
CA SER A 399 13.40 23.79 20.99
C SER A 399 13.33 22.29 20.74
N PHE A 400 12.55 21.85 19.76
CA PHE A 400 12.41 20.43 19.41
C PHE A 400 13.74 19.78 19.06
N PHE A 401 14.51 20.37 18.12
CA PHE A 401 15.80 19.81 17.73
C PHE A 401 16.80 19.84 18.89
N THR A 402 16.80 20.86 19.73
CA THR A 402 17.66 20.90 20.94
C THR A 402 17.36 19.71 21.85
N HIS A 403 16.08 19.43 22.14
CA HIS A 403 15.70 18.27 22.95
C HIS A 403 16.09 16.93 22.30
N ALA A 404 16.09 16.84 20.97
CA ALA A 404 16.49 15.64 20.25
C ALA A 404 18.00 15.37 20.32
N ILE A 405 18.84 16.41 20.31
CA ILE A 405 20.31 16.24 20.13
C ILE A 405 21.15 16.49 21.38
N SER A 406 20.65 17.20 22.40
CA SER A 406 21.49 17.63 23.53
C SER A 406 22.08 16.46 24.34
N LEU A 407 21.24 15.49 24.74
CA LEU A 407 21.72 14.32 25.49
C LEU A 407 22.61 13.41 24.61
N PRO A 408 22.25 13.07 23.35
CA PRO A 408 23.09 12.22 22.53
C PRO A 408 24.45 12.85 22.23
N LEU A 409 24.51 14.15 21.94
CA LEU A 409 25.78 14.86 21.75
C LEU A 409 26.64 14.85 23.03
N PHE A 410 26.02 15.00 24.20
CA PHE A 410 26.73 14.91 25.46
C PHE A 410 27.33 13.50 25.68
N LEU A 411 26.59 12.45 25.35
CA LEU A 411 27.09 11.06 25.43
C LEU A 411 28.23 10.80 24.43
N VAL A 412 28.14 11.33 23.21
CA VAL A 412 29.24 11.29 22.23
C VAL A 412 30.48 11.99 22.78
N TYR A 413 30.33 13.19 23.34
CA TYR A 413 31.43 13.93 23.98
C TYR A 413 32.09 13.11 25.10
N ILE A 414 31.30 12.55 26.02
CA ILE A 414 31.82 11.73 27.12
C ILE A 414 32.58 10.50 26.58
N ASN A 415 32.04 9.82 25.57
CA ASN A 415 32.67 8.64 24.98
C ASN A 415 33.96 8.99 24.22
N HIS A 416 33.97 10.08 23.45
CA HIS A 416 35.15 10.55 22.73
C HIS A 416 36.29 10.92 23.69
N TYR A 417 36.01 11.80 24.66
CA TYR A 417 37.03 12.38 25.52
C TYR A 417 37.42 11.50 26.71
N LYS A 418 36.48 10.77 27.34
CA LYS A 418 36.81 9.88 28.47
C LYS A 418 37.31 8.50 28.03
N LYS A 419 36.82 7.96 26.90
CA LYS A 419 37.20 6.61 26.42
C LYS A 419 38.21 6.64 25.27
N ARG A 420 38.72 7.83 24.87
CA ARG A 420 39.70 8.04 23.79
C ARG A 420 39.32 7.33 22.47
N ARG A 421 38.03 7.30 22.15
CA ARG A 421 37.57 6.76 20.87
C ARG A 421 37.66 7.86 19.80
N PRO A 422 38.14 7.56 18.58
CA PRO A 422 38.13 8.55 17.50
C PRO A 422 36.68 8.95 17.17
N LEU A 423 36.44 10.26 17.00
CA LEU A 423 35.16 10.76 16.51
C LEU A 423 35.09 10.51 15.00
N SER A 424 34.16 9.67 14.57
CA SER A 424 33.86 9.52 13.14
C SER A 424 32.84 10.58 12.72
N LEU A 425 33.03 11.17 11.54
CA LEU A 425 32.02 11.98 10.88
C LEU A 425 30.78 11.15 10.50
N ASP A 426 30.97 9.84 10.30
CA ASP A 426 29.89 8.88 10.02
C ASP A 426 29.14 8.44 11.30
N ASN A 427 29.46 9.02 12.45
CA ASN A 427 28.72 8.74 13.67
C ASN A 427 27.26 9.19 13.50
N ALA A 428 26.31 8.26 13.69
CA ALA A 428 24.89 8.53 13.46
C ALA A 428 24.35 9.76 14.23
N ILE A 429 24.88 10.07 15.43
CA ILE A 429 24.50 11.26 16.20
C ILE A 429 25.04 12.55 15.56
N ILE A 430 26.24 12.52 14.98
CA ILE A 430 26.80 13.67 14.23
C ILE A 430 26.01 13.89 12.95
N VAL A 431 25.59 12.83 12.26
CA VAL A 431 24.70 12.92 11.09
C VAL A 431 23.33 13.49 11.47
N LEU A 432 22.77 13.06 12.61
CA LEU A 432 21.53 13.62 13.17
C LEU A 432 21.69 15.12 13.50
N PHE A 433 22.79 15.50 14.14
CA PHE A 433 23.12 16.90 14.43
C PHE A 433 23.17 17.74 13.16
N ASN A 434 23.92 17.29 12.14
CA ASN A 434 24.02 17.99 10.86
C ASN A 434 22.65 18.10 10.17
N THR A 435 21.82 17.07 10.29
CA THR A 435 20.43 17.11 9.77
C THR A 435 19.59 18.17 10.48
N CYS A 436 19.70 18.27 11.80
CA CYS A 436 19.04 19.33 12.57
C CYS A 436 19.54 20.72 12.15
N CYS A 437 20.85 20.91 12.03
CA CYS A 437 21.45 22.15 11.53
C CYS A 437 20.93 22.52 10.13
N GLN A 438 20.81 21.55 9.22
CA GLN A 438 20.23 21.78 7.90
C GLN A 438 18.76 22.22 7.98
N GLY A 439 17.97 21.61 8.86
CA GLY A 439 16.59 22.04 9.12
C GLY A 439 16.51 23.49 9.63
N ILE A 440 17.43 23.87 10.54
CA ILE A 440 17.56 25.25 11.04
C ILE A 440 17.95 26.23 9.92
N VAL A 441 18.91 25.88 9.07
CA VAL A 441 19.32 26.72 7.92
C VAL A 441 18.14 26.94 6.98
N ASN A 442 17.35 25.89 6.71
CA ASN A 442 16.23 25.91 5.77
C ASN A 442 14.96 26.56 6.33
N ALA A 443 14.89 26.84 7.63
CA ALA A 443 13.72 27.43 8.25
C ALA A 443 13.48 28.85 7.73
N SER A 444 12.23 29.14 7.34
CA SER A 444 11.83 30.46 6.84
C SER A 444 11.26 31.31 7.96
N ASP A 445 12.04 32.26 8.46
CA ASP A 445 11.65 33.13 9.59
C ASP A 445 12.14 34.58 9.45
N GLY A 446 12.65 34.95 8.28
CA GLY A 446 13.16 36.29 7.98
C GLY A 446 14.60 36.58 8.43
N ARG A 447 15.22 35.71 9.23
CA ARG A 447 16.64 35.82 9.61
C ARG A 447 17.58 35.31 8.51
N THR A 448 18.89 35.56 8.65
CA THR A 448 19.90 34.86 7.86
C THR A 448 20.15 33.43 8.38
N ALA A 449 20.78 32.58 7.57
CA ALA A 449 21.16 31.24 7.98
C ALA A 449 22.13 31.26 9.19
N GLU A 450 23.06 32.20 9.19
CA GLU A 450 24.02 32.44 10.27
C GLU A 450 23.32 32.80 11.59
N GLU A 451 22.36 33.73 11.56
CA GLU A 451 21.59 34.16 12.73
C GLU A 451 20.76 33.00 13.32
N ARG A 452 20.10 32.23 12.45
CA ARG A 452 19.34 31.04 12.86
C ARG A 452 20.22 30.00 13.53
N LEU A 453 21.35 29.69 12.91
CA LEU A 453 22.28 28.70 13.45
C LEU A 453 22.96 29.16 14.74
N VAL A 454 23.33 30.44 14.87
CA VAL A 454 23.86 30.98 16.13
C VAL A 454 22.80 30.92 17.24
N THR A 455 21.54 31.23 16.92
CA THR A 455 20.43 31.10 17.88
C THR A 455 20.27 29.66 18.36
N PHE A 456 20.28 28.71 17.42
CA PHE A 456 20.18 27.29 17.74
C PHE A 456 21.36 26.78 18.59
N THR A 457 22.59 27.15 18.23
CA THR A 457 23.78 26.78 19.01
C THR A 457 23.74 27.34 20.41
N LYS A 458 23.30 28.59 20.57
CA LYS A 458 23.07 29.18 21.90
C LYS A 458 22.12 28.31 22.71
N LEU A 459 21.00 27.84 22.17
CA LEU A 459 20.06 26.98 22.90
C LEU A 459 20.64 25.63 23.31
N ILE A 460 21.56 25.04 22.52
CA ILE A 460 22.23 23.78 22.88
C ILE A 460 23.19 23.97 24.06
N ILE A 461 23.91 25.11 24.07
CA ILE A 461 24.91 25.43 25.10
C ILE A 461 24.34 26.25 26.26
N ASP A 462 23.09 26.72 26.16
CA ASP A 462 22.42 27.57 27.16
C ASP A 462 22.02 26.74 28.37
N GLY A 463 23.04 26.52 29.19
CA GLY A 463 22.95 25.94 30.50
C GLY A 463 24.28 26.20 31.17
N ARG A 464 24.27 26.96 32.27
CA ARG A 464 25.40 27.14 33.21
C ARG A 464 25.84 25.81 33.89
N ILE A 465 25.54 24.68 33.26
CA ILE A 465 25.55 23.30 33.74
C ILE A 465 26.57 22.48 32.95
N TYR A 466 26.91 22.85 31.70
CA TYR A 466 27.81 22.06 30.86
C TYR A 466 29.30 22.42 31.05
N PRO A 467 30.21 21.43 31.08
CA PRO A 467 31.65 21.68 31.12
C PRO A 467 32.15 22.46 29.90
N GLN A 468 33.16 23.32 30.08
CA GLN A 468 33.79 24.08 28.97
C GLN A 468 34.25 23.17 27.82
N GLY A 469 34.74 21.96 28.13
CA GLY A 469 35.13 21.00 27.10
C GLY A 469 33.96 20.53 26.21
N PHE A 470 32.73 20.44 26.75
CA PHE A 470 31.55 20.13 25.94
C PHE A 470 31.17 21.32 25.06
N ILE A 471 31.24 22.54 25.59
CA ILE A 471 30.98 23.77 24.82
C ILE A 471 31.96 23.87 23.65
N SER A 472 33.26 23.65 23.88
CA SER A 472 34.27 23.62 22.82
C SER A 472 34.01 22.51 21.79
N PHE A 473 33.53 21.35 22.22
CA PHE A 473 33.14 20.26 21.32
C PHE A 473 31.97 20.67 20.41
N ILE A 474 30.92 21.29 20.97
CA ILE A 474 29.78 21.80 20.19
C ILE A 474 30.24 22.85 19.17
N PHE A 475 31.07 23.82 19.58
CA PHE A 475 31.62 24.80 18.64
C PHE A 475 32.49 24.16 17.55
N SER A 476 33.25 23.10 17.87
CA SER A 476 34.04 22.39 16.87
C SER A 476 33.17 21.75 15.78
N ILE A 477 32.15 20.98 16.17
CA ILE A 477 31.27 20.31 15.19
C ILE A 477 30.43 21.33 14.40
N PHE A 478 30.01 22.42 15.05
CA PHE A 478 29.28 23.50 14.41
C PHE A 478 30.13 24.28 13.41
N SER A 479 31.39 24.58 13.76
CA SER A 479 32.34 25.21 12.83
C SER A 479 32.59 24.33 11.61
N SER A 480 32.70 23.01 11.77
CA SER A 480 32.81 22.08 10.64
C SER A 480 31.57 22.11 9.75
N PHE A 481 30.36 22.13 10.33
CA PHE A 481 29.12 22.28 9.57
C PHE A 481 29.08 23.60 8.80
N ALA A 482 29.40 24.73 9.45
CA ALA A 482 29.37 26.06 8.85
C ALA A 482 30.37 26.19 7.69
N GLN A 483 31.58 25.65 7.84
CA GLN A 483 32.58 25.60 6.77
C GLN A 483 32.08 24.79 5.57
N GLY A 484 31.48 23.62 5.81
CA GLY A 484 30.95 22.76 4.74
C GLY A 484 29.79 23.38 3.96
N HIS A 485 29.08 24.35 4.56
CA HIS A 485 27.95 25.06 3.94
C HIS A 485 28.27 26.51 3.54
N PHE A 486 29.56 26.88 3.53
CA PHE A 486 30.04 28.21 3.11
C PHE A 486 29.40 29.40 3.86
N LEU A 487 29.08 29.22 5.15
CA LEU A 487 28.50 30.28 5.98
C LEU A 487 29.56 31.29 6.44
N ASP A 488 29.16 32.53 6.70
CA ASP A 488 30.07 33.56 7.20
C ASP A 488 30.40 33.36 8.69
N ILE A 489 31.48 32.62 8.94
CA ILE A 489 31.98 32.34 10.30
C ILE A 489 32.36 33.62 11.04
N ASN A 490 32.84 34.66 10.36
CA ASN A 490 33.20 35.92 11.01
C ASN A 490 31.93 36.62 11.53
N TYR A 491 30.88 36.66 10.71
CA TYR A 491 29.59 37.19 11.12
C TYR A 491 28.99 36.39 12.28
N MET A 492 29.04 35.06 12.21
CA MET A 492 28.56 34.19 13.30
C MET A 492 29.31 34.42 14.62
N ASN A 493 30.63 34.60 14.58
CA ASN A 493 31.43 34.90 15.77
C ASN A 493 31.05 36.26 16.39
N LEU A 494 30.74 37.28 15.58
CA LEU A 494 30.23 38.55 16.08
C LEU A 494 28.90 38.36 16.83
N LEU A 495 27.95 37.64 16.22
CA LEU A 495 26.64 37.35 16.82
C LEU A 495 26.73 36.55 18.13
N ILE A 496 27.73 35.68 18.28
CA ILE A 496 27.98 34.93 19.51
C ILE A 496 28.45 35.88 20.63
N ASN A 497 29.32 36.84 20.31
CA ASN A 497 29.92 37.77 21.27
C ASN A 497 29.03 38.96 21.66
N ASP A 498 28.08 39.36 20.81
CA ASP A 498 27.23 40.57 20.99
C ASP A 498 26.18 40.46 22.12
N VAL A 499 26.10 39.33 22.84
CA VAL A 499 25.15 39.12 23.96
C VAL A 499 25.80 39.34 25.34
N GLY A 500 27.09 39.67 25.39
CA GLY A 500 27.78 40.05 26.64
C GLY A 500 27.45 41.46 27.17
N THR A 501 26.70 42.27 26.42
CA THR A 501 26.49 43.71 26.69
C THR A 501 25.02 44.12 26.75
N THR A 502 24.15 43.29 27.34
CA THR A 502 22.91 43.83 27.93
C THR A 502 23.17 44.14 29.41
N GLU A 503 23.36 45.43 29.69
CA GLU A 503 23.58 45.99 31.02
C GLU A 503 22.49 45.55 32.02
N PRO A 504 22.83 45.42 33.32
CA PRO A 504 21.83 45.21 34.35
C PRO A 504 20.92 46.44 34.42
N VAL A 505 19.60 46.21 34.38
CA VAL A 505 18.59 47.21 34.70
C VAL A 505 18.95 47.82 36.06
N GLU A 506 19.31 49.09 36.04
CA GLU A 506 19.59 49.87 37.24
C GLU A 506 18.40 49.79 38.20
N THR A 507 18.76 49.51 39.44
CA THR A 507 17.93 49.53 40.62
C THR A 507 17.11 50.80 40.77
N ALA A 508 15.87 50.57 41.18
CA ALA A 508 14.88 51.56 41.60
C ALA A 508 15.38 52.63 42.58
N SER A 509 15.04 53.88 42.26
CA SER A 509 14.56 54.91 43.19
C SER A 509 13.95 56.01 42.30
N THR A 510 12.68 56.42 42.41
CA THR A 510 12.17 57.21 43.53
C THR A 510 10.63 57.25 43.47
N ILE A 511 10.04 57.17 44.66
CA ILE A 511 8.63 57.40 45.00
C ILE A 511 8.20 58.83 44.64
N VAL A 512 7.04 59.02 43.98
CA VAL A 512 6.07 60.08 44.31
C VAL A 512 4.64 59.57 44.01
N ASN A 513 3.79 59.72 45.02
CA ASN A 513 2.36 59.43 45.06
C ASN A 513 1.53 60.21 44.05
N GLU A 514 0.43 59.61 43.56
CA GLU A 514 -0.92 60.20 43.69
C GLU A 514 -2.02 59.14 43.49
N ALA A 515 -3.13 59.33 44.20
CA ALA A 515 -4.13 58.34 44.61
C ALA A 515 -5.38 58.34 43.67
N PRO A 516 -6.42 57.51 43.93
CA PRO A 516 -7.14 56.74 42.91
C PRO A 516 -8.42 57.37 42.35
N ASN A 517 -8.86 56.83 41.20
CA ASN A 517 -10.25 56.45 40.94
C ASN A 517 -10.29 55.19 40.08
#